data_AF-A0A928X962-F1
#
_entry.id   AF-A0A928X962-F1
#
_cell.length_a   1.000
_cell.length_b   1.000
_cell.length_c   1.000
_cell.angle_alpha   90.00
_cell.angle_beta   90.00
_cell.angle_gamma   90.00
#
_symmetry.space_group_name_H-M   'P 1'
#
loop_
_entity.id
_entity.type
_entity.pdbx_description
1 polymer ?
#
loop_
_entity_poly.entity_id
_entity_poly.type
_entity_poly.pdbx_seq_one_letter_code
_entity_poly.pdbx_strand_id
1 'polypeptide(L)'
;MLEFIRPVRLGIVIGLLGIVFGIGWAFWLVLGHERIHATLEAGVPVPVERGPAPAEARPHGHGNHSHPGDGHGHAAPTSVQHGDAHAHAGQVHRDAVMGLAHQRLTRGHLHAMGLGLASIIISVVIGLTSAPNGIKAAASTLGAVGGILYPMAWIVMGYRTPALGPELAEKSVVFMAGPGVALVLLGVVTALAFTVKDMFSAKKHGKEES
;
A
#
# COMPACT_ATOMS: atom_id res chain seq x y z
N MET A 1 -22.98 -9.87 -30.25
CA MET A 1 -21.76 -9.78 -29.42
C MET A 1 -21.84 -8.74 -28.30
N LEU A 2 -22.53 -7.58 -28.43
CA LEU A 2 -22.53 -6.55 -27.37
C LEU A 2 -23.36 -6.88 -26.11
N GLU A 3 -24.24 -7.88 -26.15
CA GLU A 3 -25.17 -8.15 -25.04
C GLU A 3 -24.50 -8.66 -23.76
N PHE A 4 -23.40 -9.43 -23.87
CA PHE A 4 -22.69 -9.94 -22.68
C PHE A 4 -21.96 -8.84 -21.90
N ILE A 5 -21.68 -7.70 -22.55
CA ILE A 5 -20.99 -6.55 -21.91
C ILE A 5 -21.96 -5.76 -21.03
N ARG A 6 -23.26 -5.74 -21.36
CA ARG A 6 -24.26 -4.93 -20.67
C ARG A 6 -24.25 -5.08 -19.14
N PRO A 7 -24.21 -6.31 -18.55
CA PRO A 7 -24.16 -6.45 -17.09
C PRO A 7 -22.82 -6.01 -16.48
N VAL A 8 -21.70 -6.06 -17.22
CA VAL A 8 -20.35 -5.81 -16.68
C VAL A 8 -19.76 -4.45 -17.08
N ARG A 9 -20.52 -3.64 -17.84
CA ARG A 9 -20.07 -2.34 -18.35
C ARG A 9 -19.54 -1.41 -17.26
N LEU A 10 -20.17 -1.43 -16.07
CA LEU A 10 -19.79 -0.54 -14.98
C LEU A 10 -18.44 -0.94 -14.40
N GLY A 11 -18.19 -2.24 -14.20
CA GLY A 11 -16.88 -2.74 -13.78
C GLY A 11 -15.77 -2.38 -14.77
N ILE A 12 -16.03 -2.47 -16.08
CA ILE A 12 -15.07 -2.07 -17.13
C ILE A 12 -14.77 -0.57 -17.06
N VAL A 13 -15.80 0.28 -16.98
CA VAL A 13 -15.63 1.74 -16.88
C VAL A 13 -14.84 2.12 -15.63
N ILE A 14 -15.17 1.53 -14.48
CA ILE A 14 -14.44 1.78 -13.22
C ILE A 14 -12.99 1.28 -13.33
N GLY A 15 -12.74 0.12 -13.95
CA GLY A 15 -11.39 -0.38 -14.21
C GLY A 15 -10.56 0.55 -15.10
N LEU A 16 -11.16 1.10 -16.16
CA LEU A 16 -10.53 2.11 -17.02
C LEU A 16 -10.20 3.38 -16.23
N LEU A 17 -11.12 3.86 -15.38
CA LEU A 17 -10.85 4.98 -14.48
C LEU A 17 -9.67 4.69 -13.55
N GLY A 18 -9.54 3.46 -13.03
CA GLY A 18 -8.39 3.03 -12.23
C GLY A 18 -7.06 3.10 -13.00
N ILE A 19 -7.04 2.69 -14.26
CA ILE A 19 -5.86 2.80 -15.14
C ILE A 19 -5.50 4.27 -15.39
N VAL A 20 -6.48 5.10 -15.78
CA VAL A 20 -6.28 6.53 -16.03
C VAL A 20 -5.78 7.22 -14.77
N PHE A 21 -6.36 6.90 -13.62
CA PHE A 21 -5.90 7.38 -12.33
C PHE A 21 -4.45 6.98 -12.06
N GLY A 22 -4.09 5.71 -12.27
CA GLY A 22 -2.72 5.23 -12.11
C GLY A 22 -1.71 5.96 -12.99
N ILE A 23 -2.05 6.20 -14.26
CA ILE A 23 -1.22 6.97 -15.21
C ILE A 23 -1.06 8.42 -14.74
N GLY A 24 -2.16 9.10 -14.40
CA GLY A 24 -2.13 10.47 -13.88
C GLY A 24 -1.29 10.57 -12.61
N TRP A 25 -1.37 9.56 -11.75
CA TRP A 25 -0.56 9.46 -10.55
C TRP A 25 0.93 9.28 -10.84
N ALA A 26 1.32 8.51 -11.85
CA ALA A 26 2.73 8.43 -12.29
C ALA A 26 3.26 9.80 -12.74
N PHE A 27 2.50 10.53 -13.56
CA PHE A 27 2.88 11.88 -13.96
C PHE A 27 3.02 12.80 -12.74
N TRP A 28 2.12 12.68 -11.77
CA TRP A 28 2.20 13.44 -10.53
C TRP A 28 3.46 13.11 -9.71
N LEU A 29 3.84 11.84 -9.59
CA LEU A 29 5.07 11.44 -8.90
C LEU A 29 6.33 11.99 -9.57
N VAL A 30 6.37 12.00 -10.91
CA VAL A 30 7.54 12.44 -11.68
C VAL A 30 7.63 13.97 -11.75
N LEU A 31 6.55 14.64 -12.16
CA LEU A 31 6.53 16.09 -12.36
C LEU A 31 6.37 16.87 -11.05
N GLY A 32 5.75 16.25 -10.05
CA GLY A 32 5.46 16.85 -8.74
C GLY A 32 6.44 16.45 -7.64
N HIS A 33 7.58 15.85 -7.96
CA HIS A 33 8.56 15.32 -7.00
C HIS A 33 8.91 16.35 -5.90
N GLU A 34 9.30 17.56 -6.28
CA GLU A 34 9.65 18.64 -5.34
C GLU A 34 8.47 19.03 -4.44
N ARG A 35 7.26 19.07 -5.00
CA ARG A 35 6.04 19.39 -4.24
C ARG A 35 5.71 18.27 -3.25
N ILE A 36 5.94 17.02 -3.63
CA ILE A 36 5.75 15.86 -2.76
C ILE A 36 6.75 15.92 -1.62
N HIS A 37 8.05 16.14 -1.88
CA HIS A 37 9.05 16.32 -0.83
C HIS A 37 8.68 17.44 0.13
N ALA A 38 8.37 18.63 -0.39
CA ALA A 38 7.96 19.76 0.44
C ALA A 38 6.73 19.43 1.32
N THR A 39 5.75 18.69 0.77
CA THR A 39 4.55 18.27 1.51
C THR A 39 4.89 17.24 2.59
N LEU A 40 5.76 16.28 2.29
CA LEU A 40 6.16 15.23 3.23
C LEU A 40 7.05 15.79 4.34
N GLU A 41 7.94 16.73 4.02
CA GLU A 41 8.80 17.43 4.98
C GLU A 41 8.00 18.30 5.93
N ALA A 42 6.99 19.02 5.43
CA ALA A 42 6.07 19.80 6.25
C ALA A 42 5.26 18.93 7.24
N GLY A 43 5.13 17.62 6.94
CA GLY A 43 4.47 16.66 7.83
C GLY A 43 5.37 16.15 8.96
N VAL A 44 6.69 16.35 8.91
CA VAL A 44 7.61 15.86 9.96
C VAL A 44 7.43 16.74 11.21
N PRO A 45 7.11 16.15 12.38
CA PRO A 45 7.01 16.92 13.62
C PRO A 45 8.35 17.60 13.89
N VAL A 46 8.35 18.92 14.10
CA VAL A 46 9.53 19.62 14.60
C VAL A 46 9.83 19.02 15.97
N PRO A 47 11.06 18.51 16.22
CA PRO A 47 11.44 18.09 17.55
C PRO A 47 11.17 19.27 18.47
N VAL A 48 10.18 19.13 19.34
CA VAL A 48 10.00 20.09 20.43
C VAL A 48 11.29 19.98 21.21
N GLU A 49 12.14 21.01 21.14
CA GLU A 49 13.28 21.13 22.04
C GLU A 49 12.70 20.96 23.43
N ARG A 50 12.86 19.75 24.00
CA ARG A 50 12.59 19.56 25.41
C ARG A 50 13.60 20.49 26.07
N GLY A 51 13.10 21.64 26.53
CA GLY A 51 13.88 22.57 27.32
C GLY A 51 14.64 21.78 28.39
N PRO A 52 15.82 22.28 28.81
CA PRO A 52 16.73 21.55 29.70
C PRO A 52 15.91 20.91 30.80
N ALA A 53 15.94 19.57 30.85
CA ALA A 53 15.18 18.82 31.84
C ALA A 53 15.47 19.47 33.20
N PRO A 54 14.45 19.86 33.98
CA PRO A 54 14.68 20.39 35.31
C PRO A 54 15.59 19.39 36.01
N ALA A 55 16.69 19.88 36.60
CA ALA A 55 17.72 19.07 37.20
C ALA A 55 17.12 18.16 38.28
N GLU A 56 16.63 16.99 37.89
CA GLU A 56 16.09 16.00 38.79
C GLU A 56 17.27 15.44 39.59
N ALA A 57 17.15 15.61 40.90
CA ALA A 57 18.14 15.20 41.88
C ALA A 57 18.48 13.71 41.68
N ARG A 58 19.76 13.45 41.40
CA ARG A 58 20.34 12.11 41.23
C ARG A 58 20.00 11.21 42.43
N PRO A 59 19.25 10.10 42.27
CA PRO A 59 19.32 9.02 43.24
C PRO A 59 20.64 8.28 43.05
N HIS A 60 21.45 8.28 44.10
CA HIS A 60 22.63 7.43 44.23
C HIS A 60 22.24 5.94 44.21
N GLY A 61 23.01 5.12 43.50
CA GLY A 61 23.42 3.81 44.05
C GLY A 61 23.18 2.57 43.19
N HIS A 62 24.31 1.88 42.96
CA HIS A 62 24.51 0.43 42.69
C HIS A 62 24.14 -0.11 41.29
N GLY A 63 24.95 -0.93 40.63
CA GLY A 63 26.25 -1.53 40.95
C GLY A 63 26.82 -2.21 39.69
N ASN A 64 28.16 -2.22 39.59
CA ASN A 64 28.96 -2.81 38.51
C ASN A 64 28.62 -4.28 38.25
N HIS A 65 28.44 -4.65 36.97
CA HIS A 65 28.80 -5.98 36.49
C HIS A 65 29.61 -5.87 35.19
N SER A 66 30.91 -6.12 35.34
CA SER A 66 31.91 -6.25 34.29
C SER A 66 31.88 -7.65 33.68
N HIS A 67 31.84 -7.73 32.35
CA HIS A 67 32.09 -8.94 31.58
C HIS A 67 33.44 -8.78 30.83
N PRO A 68 34.43 -9.65 31.03
CA PRO A 68 35.65 -9.67 30.23
C PRO A 68 35.50 -10.63 29.05
N GLY A 69 36.05 -10.26 27.89
CA GLY A 69 36.13 -11.15 26.73
C GLY A 69 36.81 -10.48 25.54
N ASP A 70 38.15 -10.58 25.52
CA ASP A 70 39.08 -10.70 24.39
C ASP A 70 38.58 -10.28 23.00
N GLY A 71 39.15 -9.32 22.26
CA GLY A 71 40.55 -8.93 22.15
C GLY A 71 41.03 -9.23 20.72
N HIS A 72 41.06 -8.21 19.84
CA HIS A 72 42.03 -8.08 18.74
C HIS A 72 41.88 -6.70 18.07
N GLY A 73 43.01 -5.99 17.99
CA GLY A 73 43.07 -4.57 17.74
C GLY A 73 43.44 -4.19 16.30
N HIS A 74 42.97 -3.00 15.92
CA HIS A 74 43.69 -2.09 15.04
C HIS A 74 43.49 -0.68 15.60
N ALA A 75 44.59 -0.07 16.03
CA ALA A 75 44.63 1.30 16.53
C ALA A 75 44.60 2.27 15.35
N ALA A 76 43.53 3.06 15.26
CA ALA A 76 43.47 4.30 14.49
C ALA A 76 43.35 5.48 15.47
N PRO A 77 43.96 6.65 15.19
CA PRO A 77 43.99 7.77 16.13
C PRO A 77 42.59 8.38 16.27
N THR A 78 42.00 8.21 17.46
CA THR A 78 40.77 8.87 17.89
C THR A 78 41.04 10.34 18.22
N SER A 79 40.74 11.23 17.29
CA SER A 79 40.36 12.61 17.62
C SER A 79 38.96 12.56 18.23
N VAL A 80 38.89 12.74 19.56
CA VAL A 80 37.64 12.78 20.33
C VAL A 80 36.90 14.08 20.00
N GLN A 81 35.97 13.99 19.05
CA GLN A 81 34.95 15.01 18.79
C GLN A 81 33.67 14.60 19.54
N HIS A 82 33.67 14.82 20.85
CA HIS A 82 32.49 14.65 21.70
C HIS A 82 31.56 15.85 21.50
N GLY A 83 30.71 15.79 20.47
CA GLY A 83 29.72 16.84 20.19
C GLY A 83 28.55 16.41 19.30
N ASP A 84 28.77 15.54 18.30
CA ASP A 84 27.84 15.46 17.15
C ASP A 84 27.11 14.11 16.94
N ALA A 85 27.33 13.12 17.80
CA ALA A 85 26.74 11.78 17.63
C ALA A 85 25.20 11.77 17.71
N HIS A 86 24.59 12.74 18.40
CA HIS A 86 23.13 12.83 18.52
C HIS A 86 22.45 13.45 17.28
N ALA A 87 23.14 14.32 16.54
CA ALA A 87 22.59 14.96 15.34
C ALA A 87 22.47 13.95 14.18
N HIS A 88 23.46 13.07 14.02
CA HIS A 88 23.49 12.08 12.94
C HIS A 88 22.41 11.00 13.07
N ALA A 89 22.10 10.55 14.30
CA ALA A 89 21.08 9.53 14.52
C ALA A 89 19.67 10.01 14.13
N GLY A 90 19.34 11.29 14.38
CA GLY A 90 18.06 11.88 13.99
C GLY A 90 17.88 12.02 12.48
N GLN A 91 18.96 12.34 11.76
CA GLN A 91 18.94 12.49 10.31
C GLN A 91 18.71 11.14 9.59
N VAL A 92 19.41 10.08 10.00
CA VAL A 92 19.23 8.73 9.43
C VAL A 92 17.79 8.24 9.57
N HIS A 93 17.14 8.50 10.71
CA HIS A 93 15.76 8.09 10.92
C HIS A 93 14.78 8.85 10.00
N ARG A 94 15.01 10.16 9.82
CA ARG A 94 14.21 11.00 8.93
C ARG A 94 14.28 10.53 7.48
N ASP A 95 15.47 10.20 7.00
CA ASP A 95 15.69 9.69 5.64
C ASP A 95 14.98 8.34 5.43
N ALA A 96 15.01 7.45 6.43
CA ALA A 96 14.32 6.16 6.38
C ALA A 96 12.79 6.31 6.31
N VAL A 97 12.21 7.21 7.11
CA VAL A 97 10.76 7.50 7.10
C VAL A 97 10.34 8.10 5.75
N MET A 98 11.14 9.01 5.21
CA MET A 98 10.88 9.64 3.91
C MET A 98 10.96 8.63 2.76
N GLY A 99 11.96 7.75 2.78
CA GLY A 99 12.08 6.66 1.81
C GLY A 99 10.88 5.70 1.85
N LEU A 100 10.39 5.37 3.04
CA LEU A 100 9.20 4.53 3.20
C LEU A 100 7.94 5.22 2.67
N ALA A 101 7.77 6.52 2.92
CA ALA A 101 6.65 7.31 2.38
C ALA A 101 6.64 7.25 0.85
N HIS A 102 7.78 7.48 0.20
CA HIS A 102 7.93 7.35 -1.25
C HIS A 102 7.58 5.94 -1.75
N GLN A 103 8.10 4.90 -1.09
CA GLN A 103 7.78 3.53 -1.47
C GLN A 103 6.27 3.25 -1.39
N ARG A 104 5.57 3.75 -0.36
CA ARG A 104 4.12 3.61 -0.21
C ARG A 104 3.34 4.35 -1.31
N LEU A 105 3.76 5.57 -1.68
CA LEU A 105 3.16 6.32 -2.80
C LEU A 105 3.37 5.61 -4.15
N THR A 106 4.56 5.04 -4.38
CA THR A 106 4.86 4.23 -5.57
C THR A 106 4.07 2.93 -5.59
N ARG A 107 3.84 2.28 -4.44
CA ARG A 107 2.95 1.11 -4.38
C ARG A 107 1.51 1.47 -4.73
N GLY A 108 1.03 2.65 -4.33
CA GLY A 108 -0.27 3.17 -4.74
C GLY A 108 -0.41 3.27 -6.25
N HIS A 109 0.61 3.79 -6.94
CA HIS A 109 0.70 3.83 -8.41
C HIS A 109 0.54 2.43 -9.04
N LEU A 110 1.42 1.51 -8.63
CA LEU A 110 1.50 0.17 -9.22
C LEU A 110 0.18 -0.59 -9.03
N HIS A 111 -0.43 -0.49 -7.85
CA HIS A 111 -1.71 -1.13 -7.59
C HIS A 111 -2.87 -0.48 -8.34
N ALA A 112 -2.87 0.85 -8.54
CA ALA A 112 -3.91 1.50 -9.33
C ALA A 112 -3.94 0.99 -10.77
N MET A 113 -2.77 0.89 -11.42
CA MET A 113 -2.69 0.33 -12.78
C MET A 113 -3.02 -1.17 -12.79
N GLY A 114 -2.39 -1.95 -11.91
CA GLY A 114 -2.56 -3.40 -11.87
C GLY A 114 -3.98 -3.83 -11.54
N LEU A 115 -4.61 -3.22 -10.54
CA LEU A 115 -5.98 -3.54 -10.14
C LEU A 115 -7.02 -2.94 -11.10
N GLY A 116 -6.74 -1.81 -11.74
CA GLY A 116 -7.58 -1.29 -12.83
C GLY A 116 -7.65 -2.29 -13.99
N LEU A 117 -6.50 -2.80 -14.44
CA LEU A 117 -6.44 -3.84 -15.48
C LEU A 117 -7.08 -5.15 -15.01
N ALA A 118 -6.78 -5.61 -13.79
CA ALA A 118 -7.38 -6.82 -13.24
C ALA A 118 -8.91 -6.71 -13.18
N SER A 119 -9.46 -5.55 -12.84
CA SER A 119 -10.90 -5.30 -12.79
C SER A 119 -11.57 -5.44 -14.16
N ILE A 120 -10.90 -4.97 -15.22
CA ILE A 120 -11.36 -5.17 -16.61
C ILE A 120 -11.35 -6.66 -16.96
N ILE A 121 -10.26 -7.37 -16.64
CA ILE A 121 -10.13 -8.81 -16.91
C ILE A 121 -11.23 -9.59 -16.17
N ILE A 122 -11.42 -9.34 -14.87
CA ILE A 122 -12.48 -9.96 -14.06
C ILE A 122 -13.86 -9.68 -14.67
N SER A 123 -14.11 -8.44 -15.10
CA SER A 123 -15.38 -8.04 -15.73
C SER A 123 -15.63 -8.79 -17.04
N VAL A 124 -14.61 -8.94 -17.88
CA VAL A 124 -14.70 -9.70 -19.13
C VAL A 124 -14.93 -11.19 -18.84
N VAL A 125 -14.14 -11.78 -17.94
CA VAL A 125 -14.25 -13.20 -17.57
C VAL A 125 -15.64 -13.51 -17.02
N ILE A 126 -16.12 -12.77 -16.01
CA ILE A 126 -17.45 -13.01 -15.45
C ILE A 126 -18.56 -12.78 -16.49
N GLY A 127 -18.38 -11.82 -17.41
CA GLY A 127 -19.30 -11.54 -18.51
C GLY A 127 -19.53 -12.73 -19.45
N LEU A 128 -18.49 -13.55 -19.66
CA LEU A 128 -18.51 -14.75 -20.51
C LEU A 128 -19.08 -16.00 -19.83
N THR A 129 -19.31 -15.95 -18.51
CA THR A 129 -19.86 -17.10 -17.77
C THR A 129 -21.38 -17.21 -17.88
N SER A 130 -21.93 -18.34 -17.41
CA SER A 130 -23.36 -18.57 -17.25
C SER A 130 -23.97 -17.87 -16.01
N ALA A 131 -23.21 -17.04 -15.30
CA ALA A 131 -23.70 -16.33 -14.13
C ALA A 131 -24.94 -15.46 -14.45
N PRO A 132 -25.92 -15.37 -13.54
CA PRO A 132 -27.02 -14.41 -13.66
C PRO A 132 -26.51 -12.97 -13.82
N ASN A 133 -27.21 -12.16 -14.60
CA ASN A 133 -26.81 -10.77 -14.89
C ASN A 133 -26.59 -9.92 -13.63
N GLY A 134 -27.37 -10.13 -12.57
CA GLY A 134 -27.20 -9.45 -11.28
C GLY A 134 -25.86 -9.80 -10.60
N ILE A 135 -25.46 -11.07 -10.64
CA ILE A 135 -24.16 -11.52 -10.09
C ILE A 135 -23.01 -10.97 -10.92
N LYS A 136 -23.12 -11.01 -12.26
CA LYS A 136 -22.14 -10.40 -13.17
C LYS A 136 -21.93 -8.92 -12.85
N ALA A 137 -23.03 -8.17 -12.68
CA ALA A 137 -23.00 -6.75 -12.36
C ALA A 137 -22.39 -6.48 -10.99
N ALA A 138 -22.82 -7.21 -9.96
CA ALA A 138 -22.31 -7.04 -8.61
C ALA A 138 -20.81 -7.39 -8.52
N ALA A 139 -20.40 -8.56 -9.00
CA ALA A 139 -19.00 -9.01 -8.93
C ALA A 139 -18.04 -8.09 -9.69
N SER A 140 -18.41 -7.68 -10.92
CA SER A 140 -17.60 -6.77 -11.72
C SER A 140 -17.50 -5.37 -11.09
N THR A 141 -18.62 -4.81 -10.62
CA THR A 141 -18.66 -3.47 -10.02
C THR A 141 -17.93 -3.44 -8.69
N LEU A 142 -18.24 -4.36 -7.77
CA LEU A 142 -17.61 -4.42 -6.45
C LEU A 142 -16.11 -4.69 -6.57
N GLY A 143 -15.71 -5.64 -7.43
CA GLY A 143 -14.30 -5.89 -7.71
C GLY A 143 -13.57 -4.63 -8.19
N ALA A 144 -14.17 -3.88 -9.11
CA ALA A 144 -13.60 -2.65 -9.62
C ALA A 144 -13.53 -1.52 -8.57
N VAL A 145 -14.56 -1.37 -7.72
CA VAL A 145 -14.55 -0.41 -6.60
C VAL A 145 -13.44 -0.76 -5.61
N GLY A 146 -13.28 -2.03 -5.26
CA GLY A 146 -12.18 -2.49 -4.43
C GLY A 146 -10.81 -2.17 -5.04
N GLY A 147 -10.71 -2.31 -6.37
CA GLY A 147 -9.53 -1.95 -7.16
C GLY A 147 -9.14 -0.48 -7.11
N ILE A 148 -10.06 0.42 -6.75
CA ILE A 148 -9.79 1.85 -6.51
C ILE A 148 -9.48 2.12 -5.04
N LEU A 149 -10.25 1.54 -4.11
CA LEU A 149 -10.08 1.79 -2.67
C LEU A 149 -8.70 1.34 -2.15
N TYR A 150 -8.21 0.20 -2.63
CA TYR A 150 -6.93 -0.33 -2.18
C TYR A 150 -5.71 0.57 -2.52
N PRO A 151 -5.50 1.03 -3.78
CA PRO A 151 -4.42 1.95 -4.08
C PRO A 151 -4.59 3.32 -3.42
N MET A 152 -5.83 3.79 -3.19
CA MET A 152 -6.08 5.01 -2.39
C MET A 152 -5.54 4.87 -0.97
N ALA A 153 -5.73 3.70 -0.34
CA ALA A 153 -5.20 3.45 0.99
C ALA A 153 -3.67 3.55 1.03
N TRP A 154 -2.96 3.02 0.02
CA TRP A 154 -1.50 3.17 -0.09
C TRP A 154 -1.05 4.62 -0.23
N ILE A 155 -1.77 5.43 -1.02
CA ILE A 155 -1.43 6.84 -1.22
C ILE A 155 -1.63 7.64 0.08
N VAL A 156 -2.78 7.46 0.74
CA VAL A 156 -3.05 8.11 2.04
C VAL A 156 -2.04 7.67 3.09
N MET A 157 -1.69 6.39 3.12
CA MET A 157 -0.66 5.86 4.01
C MET A 157 0.70 6.51 3.76
N GLY A 158 1.09 6.67 2.48
CA GLY A 158 2.33 7.35 2.09
C GLY A 158 2.40 8.77 2.63
N TYR A 159 1.36 9.58 2.41
CA TYR A 159 1.32 10.96 2.91
C TYR A 159 1.27 11.08 4.43
N ARG A 160 0.68 10.10 5.13
CA ARG A 160 0.62 10.11 6.60
C ARG A 160 1.87 9.58 7.28
N THR A 161 2.76 8.90 6.53
CA THR A 161 3.95 8.24 7.09
C THR A 161 4.92 9.22 7.77
N PRO A 162 5.25 10.41 7.21
CA PRO A 162 6.15 11.35 7.87
C PRO A 162 5.62 11.91 9.20
N ALA A 163 4.30 12.13 9.29
CA ALA A 163 3.67 12.74 10.45
C ALA A 163 3.36 11.74 11.57
N LEU A 164 2.86 10.55 11.21
CA LEU A 164 2.40 9.56 12.17
C LEU A 164 3.42 8.45 12.45
N GLY A 165 4.47 8.36 11.63
CA GLY A 165 5.35 7.21 11.59
C GLY A 165 4.71 5.99 10.90
N PRO A 166 5.48 4.91 10.68
CA PRO A 166 5.06 3.79 9.84
C PRO A 166 3.81 3.07 10.34
N GLU A 167 3.74 2.78 11.65
CA GLU A 167 2.72 1.94 12.28
C GLU A 167 1.36 2.65 12.38
N LEU A 168 1.34 3.89 12.86
CA LEU A 168 0.11 4.66 12.97
C LEU A 168 -0.45 5.03 11.59
N ALA A 169 0.42 5.34 10.61
CA ALA A 169 -0.02 5.58 9.24
C ALA A 169 -0.73 4.36 8.64
N GLU A 170 -0.20 3.14 8.88
CA GLU A 170 -0.81 1.89 8.43
C GLU A 170 -2.17 1.64 9.11
N LYS A 171 -2.22 1.73 10.45
CA LYS A 171 -3.48 1.62 11.21
C LYS A 171 -4.53 2.61 10.72
N SER A 172 -4.11 3.81 10.34
CA SER A 172 -5.01 4.88 9.89
C SER A 172 -5.72 4.61 8.55
N VAL A 173 -5.31 3.60 7.79
CA VAL A 173 -5.90 3.28 6.48
C VAL A 173 -6.55 1.90 6.42
N VAL A 174 -6.49 1.10 7.50
CA VAL A 174 -7.06 -0.26 7.53
C VAL A 174 -8.56 -0.27 7.19
N PHE A 175 -9.30 0.75 7.65
CA PHE A 175 -10.73 0.90 7.36
C PHE A 175 -11.03 1.06 5.86
N MET A 176 -10.05 1.48 5.06
CA MET A 176 -10.16 1.62 3.60
C MET A 176 -9.53 0.42 2.88
N ALA A 177 -8.34 0.01 3.29
CA ALA A 177 -7.61 -1.09 2.68
C ALA A 177 -8.34 -2.44 2.83
N GLY A 178 -8.84 -2.74 4.03
CA GLY A 178 -9.52 -4.00 4.33
C GLY A 178 -10.75 -4.24 3.45
N PRO A 179 -11.73 -3.33 3.44
CA PRO A 179 -12.87 -3.42 2.52
C PRO A 179 -12.45 -3.42 1.05
N GLY A 180 -11.44 -2.62 0.66
CA GLY A 180 -10.92 -2.62 -0.70
C GLY A 180 -10.45 -4.00 -1.17
N VAL A 181 -9.64 -4.69 -0.37
CA VAL A 181 -9.17 -6.06 -0.65
C VAL A 181 -10.34 -7.04 -0.69
N ALA A 182 -11.25 -6.98 0.30
CA ALA A 182 -12.39 -7.90 0.36
C ALA A 182 -13.27 -7.81 -0.89
N LEU A 183 -13.51 -6.60 -1.40
CA LEU A 183 -14.29 -6.38 -2.61
C LEU A 183 -13.60 -6.91 -3.88
N VAL A 184 -12.28 -6.72 -4.01
CA VAL A 184 -11.49 -7.32 -5.13
C VAL A 184 -11.58 -8.84 -5.09
N LEU A 185 -11.34 -9.44 -3.91
CA LEU A 185 -11.40 -10.89 -3.73
C LEU A 185 -12.79 -11.45 -4.03
N LEU A 186 -13.85 -10.75 -3.64
CA LEU A 186 -15.23 -11.14 -3.98
C LEU A 186 -15.43 -11.23 -5.50
N GLY A 187 -14.93 -10.26 -6.26
CA GLY A 187 -14.96 -10.27 -7.72
C GLY A 187 -14.18 -11.45 -8.32
N VAL A 188 -12.95 -11.67 -7.85
CA VAL A 188 -12.08 -12.77 -8.30
C VAL A 188 -12.70 -14.14 -8.00
N VAL A 189 -13.11 -14.38 -6.76
CA VAL A 189 -13.67 -15.66 -6.33
C VAL A 189 -14.97 -15.96 -7.09
N THR A 190 -15.82 -14.96 -7.30
CA THR A 190 -17.06 -15.14 -8.08
C THR A 190 -16.76 -15.50 -9.54
N ALA A 191 -15.83 -14.78 -10.19
CA ALA A 191 -15.41 -15.08 -11.55
C ALA A 191 -14.83 -16.49 -11.69
N LEU A 192 -13.97 -16.89 -10.75
CA LEU A 192 -13.37 -18.23 -10.74
C LEU A 192 -14.44 -19.32 -10.53
N ALA A 193 -15.32 -19.16 -9.55
CA ALA A 193 -16.35 -20.13 -9.23
C ALA A 193 -17.26 -20.43 -10.44
N PHE A 194 -17.71 -19.38 -11.14
CA PHE A 194 -18.54 -19.56 -12.33
C PHE A 194 -17.76 -20.11 -13.53
N THR A 195 -16.51 -19.70 -13.72
CA THR A 195 -15.65 -20.26 -14.77
C THR A 195 -15.48 -21.77 -14.58
N VAL A 196 -15.17 -22.20 -13.36
CA VAL A 196 -15.02 -23.62 -13.02
C VAL A 196 -16.34 -24.37 -13.22
N LYS A 197 -17.46 -23.81 -12.74
CA LYS A 197 -18.80 -24.40 -12.94
C LYS A 197 -19.11 -24.63 -14.42
N ASP A 198 -18.77 -23.66 -15.27
CA ASP A 198 -19.07 -23.73 -16.70
C ASP A 198 -18.22 -24.78 -17.41
N MET A 199 -16.94 -24.89 -17.05
CA MET A 199 -16.05 -25.94 -17.57
C MET A 199 -16.59 -27.36 -17.28
N PHE A 200 -17.12 -27.60 -16.08
CA PHE A 200 -17.69 -28.90 -15.72
C PHE A 200 -19.06 -29.15 -16.36
N SER A 201 -19.85 -28.10 -16.59
CA SER A 201 -21.18 -28.23 -17.21
C SER A 201 -21.06 -28.54 -18.70
N ALA A 202 -20.11 -27.92 -19.40
CA ALA A 202 -19.84 -28.19 -20.82
C ALA A 202 -19.46 -29.65 -21.08
N LYS A 203 -18.71 -30.27 -20.18
CA LYS A 203 -18.30 -31.68 -20.28
C LYS A 203 -19.48 -32.66 -20.22
N LYS A 204 -20.57 -32.31 -19.52
CA LYS A 204 -21.72 -33.19 -19.37
C LYS A 204 -22.50 -33.32 -20.68
N HIS A 205 -22.70 -32.22 -21.40
CA HIS A 205 -23.46 -32.22 -22.66
C HIS A 205 -22.74 -32.95 -23.80
N GLY A 206 -21.41 -32.86 -23.88
CA GLY A 206 -20.66 -33.56 -24.94
C GLY A 206 -20.64 -35.09 -24.83
N LYS A 207 -21.13 -35.68 -23.72
CA LYS A 207 -21.24 -37.15 -23.55
C LYS A 207 -22.60 -37.72 -23.96
N GLU A 208 -23.64 -36.89 -24.08
CA GLU A 208 -24.97 -37.35 -24.49
C GLU A 208 -25.13 -37.39 -26.02
N GLU A 209 -24.20 -36.77 -26.76
CA GLU A 209 -24.19 -36.72 -28.23
C GLU A 209 -23.19 -37.70 -28.88
N SER A 210 -22.44 -38.49 -28.09
CA SER A 210 -21.44 -39.48 -28.55
C SER A 210 -21.87 -40.91 -28.27
#